data_AF-A0A6C0J6X2-F1
#
_entry.id   AF-A0A6C0J6X2-F1
#
_cell.length_a   1.000
_cell.length_b   1.000
_cell.length_c   1.000
_cell.angle_alpha   90.00
_cell.angle_beta   90.00
_cell.angle_gamma   90.00
#
_symmetry.space_group_name_H-M   'P 1'
#
loop_
_entity.id
_entity.type
_entity.pdbx_description
1 polymer ?
#
loop_
_entity_poly.entity_id
_entity_poly.type
_entity_poly.pdbx_seq_one_letter_code
_entity_poly.pdbx_strand_id
1 'polypeptide(L)'
;MSEQQLEYNSNIDYDDYDEHSYNYQESIAPSESTVYTSQRAKHKAMEEILKLDSGYRVNGKKKNKIEYYITCLSPGTSIRNAVTGIREFNLKVGNPSHEDQFFKIRYASNFINNVTGPESLYYDNPEQCERHLKLNIKQSTKNKWQNKYNLAMSQNNYD
;
A
#
# COMPACT_ATOMS: atom_id res chain seq x y z
N MET A 1 51.57 9.60 6.25
CA MET A 1 50.68 10.70 6.65
C MET A 1 50.41 11.56 5.42
N SER A 2 49.30 11.31 4.74
CA SER A 2 48.61 12.29 3.89
C SER A 2 47.26 11.69 3.46
N GLU A 3 46.24 11.96 4.26
CA GLU A 3 44.84 11.76 3.90
C GLU A 3 44.44 12.76 2.80
N GLN A 4 43.82 12.29 1.72
CA GLN A 4 43.09 13.14 0.79
C GLN A 4 41.60 12.94 1.04
N GLN A 5 40.98 13.95 1.64
CA GLN A 5 39.54 14.06 1.84
C GLN A 5 38.89 14.43 0.49
N LEU A 6 37.89 13.66 0.07
CA LEU A 6 37.00 14.02 -1.04
C LEU A 6 35.75 14.66 -0.46
N GLU A 7 35.58 15.96 -0.70
CA GLU A 7 34.40 16.73 -0.32
C GLU A 7 33.15 16.24 -1.08
N TYR A 8 32.13 15.88 -0.32
CA TYR A 8 30.80 15.55 -0.81
C TYR A 8 30.00 16.85 -0.99
N ASN A 9 29.67 17.20 -2.23
CA ASN A 9 28.87 18.38 -2.56
C ASN A 9 27.38 18.03 -2.48
N SER A 10 26.73 18.34 -1.35
CA SER A 10 25.30 18.15 -1.14
C SER A 10 24.52 19.41 -1.54
N ASN A 11 24.06 19.49 -2.78
CA ASN A 11 22.99 20.39 -3.18
C ASN A 11 21.92 19.57 -3.90
N ILE A 12 20.99 19.01 -3.12
CA ILE A 12 19.71 18.54 -3.64
C ILE A 12 18.65 19.38 -2.94
N ASP A 13 18.06 20.26 -3.74
CA ASP A 13 16.95 21.14 -3.42
C ASP A 13 15.72 20.27 -3.11
N TYR A 14 15.25 20.31 -1.87
CA TYR A 14 14.02 19.66 -1.43
C TYR A 14 12.94 20.73 -1.38
N ASP A 15 12.16 20.86 -2.45
CA ASP A 15 10.92 21.61 -2.40
C ASP A 15 9.78 20.87 -3.11
N ASP A 16 8.63 20.90 -2.43
CA ASP A 16 7.27 20.61 -2.88
C ASP A 16 6.74 19.17 -2.75
N TYR A 17 6.42 18.77 -1.52
CA TYR A 17 5.45 17.71 -1.24
C TYR A 17 4.03 18.30 -1.27
N ASP A 18 3.30 18.06 -2.36
CA ASP A 18 1.86 18.33 -2.44
C ASP A 18 1.07 17.25 -1.68
N GLU A 19 0.57 17.61 -0.50
CA GLU A 19 -0.23 16.81 0.43
C GLU A 19 -1.72 16.81 0.03
N HIS A 20 -2.06 16.30 -1.16
CA HIS A 20 -3.46 16.19 -1.58
C HIS A 20 -3.83 14.77 -2.00
N SER A 21 -4.44 14.06 -1.03
CA SER A 21 -5.25 12.87 -1.23
C SER A 21 -6.39 13.16 -2.22
N TYR A 22 -6.29 12.64 -3.43
CA TYR A 22 -7.27 12.85 -4.49
C TYR A 22 -8.59 12.11 -4.20
N ASN A 23 -9.54 12.81 -3.59
CA ASN A 23 -10.96 12.49 -3.72
C ASN A 23 -11.48 13.06 -5.05
N TYR A 24 -11.66 12.19 -6.04
CA TYR A 24 -12.22 12.56 -7.34
C TYR A 24 -13.75 12.74 -7.21
N GLN A 25 -14.22 13.98 -7.20
CA GLN A 25 -15.64 14.29 -7.38
C GLN A 25 -15.82 15.05 -8.69
N GLU A 26 -16.39 14.35 -9.66
CA GLU A 26 -16.56 14.81 -11.04
C GLU A 26 -17.62 15.92 -11.11
N SER A 27 -17.21 17.14 -11.46
CA SER A 27 -18.13 18.17 -11.95
C SER A 27 -17.77 18.49 -13.41
N ILE A 28 -18.70 18.14 -14.30
CA ILE A 28 -18.54 18.20 -15.75
C ILE A 28 -18.96 19.59 -16.23
N ALA A 29 -18.06 20.27 -16.96
CA ALA A 29 -18.44 21.24 -17.98
C ALA A 29 -17.59 20.95 -19.24
N PRO A 30 -18.18 20.56 -20.38
CA PRO A 30 -17.40 20.19 -21.56
C PRO A 30 -17.07 21.42 -22.40
N SER A 31 -15.77 21.65 -22.64
CA SER A 31 -15.28 22.51 -23.73
C SER A 31 -14.73 21.61 -24.84
N GLU A 32 -15.26 21.77 -26.05
CA GLU A 32 -15.00 20.93 -27.22
C GLU A 32 -13.54 20.99 -27.73
N SER A 33 -13.03 19.81 -28.11
CA SER A 33 -12.18 19.57 -29.30
C SER A 33 -10.65 19.30 -29.21
N THR A 34 -9.99 19.13 -28.06
CA THR A 34 -8.56 18.69 -28.05
C THR A 34 -8.14 17.69 -26.97
N VAL A 35 -9.06 17.23 -26.11
CA VAL A 35 -8.71 16.56 -24.85
C VAL A 35 -8.54 15.03 -24.94
N TYR A 36 -9.04 14.38 -26.00
CA TYR A 36 -9.15 12.92 -26.06
C TYR A 36 -7.83 12.14 -26.12
N THR A 37 -6.73 12.75 -26.60
CA THR A 37 -5.40 12.12 -26.64
C THR A 37 -4.67 12.14 -25.30
N SER A 38 -5.16 12.89 -24.31
CA SER A 38 -4.43 13.16 -23.06
C SER A 38 -4.68 12.14 -21.94
N GLN A 39 -5.91 11.63 -21.76
CA GLN A 39 -6.24 10.78 -20.61
C GLN A 39 -5.66 9.38 -20.71
N ARG A 40 -5.69 8.78 -21.91
CA ARG A 40 -5.13 7.43 -22.14
C ARG A 40 -3.62 7.40 -21.97
N ALA A 41 -2.92 8.45 -22.41
CA ALA A 41 -1.48 8.61 -22.22
C ALA A 41 -1.14 8.77 -20.73
N LYS A 42 -1.88 9.61 -20.00
CA LYS A 42 -1.72 9.78 -18.55
C LYS A 42 -1.91 8.47 -17.78
N HIS A 43 -2.97 7.73 -18.08
CA HIS A 43 -3.23 6.44 -17.44
C HIS A 43 -2.11 5.42 -17.71
N LYS A 44 -1.58 5.38 -18.94
CA LYS A 44 -0.47 4.49 -19.29
C LYS A 44 0.80 4.87 -18.52
N ALA A 45 1.13 6.16 -18.44
CA ALA A 45 2.28 6.65 -17.69
C ALA A 45 2.16 6.32 -16.19
N MET A 46 0.98 6.49 -15.60
CA MET A 46 0.71 6.11 -14.21
C MET A 46 0.89 4.60 -13.99
N GLU A 47 0.37 3.75 -14.88
CA GLU A 47 0.59 2.30 -14.79
C GLU A 47 2.08 1.91 -14.89
N GLU A 48 2.88 2.65 -15.66
CA GLU A 48 4.33 2.44 -15.75
C GLU A 48 5.04 2.85 -14.46
N ILE A 49 4.67 3.97 -13.85
CA ILE A 49 5.19 4.40 -12.55
C ILE A 49 4.87 3.38 -11.45
N LEU A 50 3.63 2.89 -11.39
CA LEU A 50 3.23 1.88 -10.40
C LEU A 50 4.05 0.58 -10.50
N LYS A 51 4.44 0.19 -11.72
CA LYS A 51 5.28 -1.01 -11.96
C LYS A 51 6.72 -0.86 -11.49
N LEU A 52 7.20 0.37 -11.25
CA LEU A 52 8.51 0.60 -10.65
C LEU A 52 8.53 0.22 -9.17
N ASP A 53 7.37 0.16 -8.51
CA ASP A 53 7.26 -0.25 -7.12
C ASP A 53 7.41 -1.77 -6.98
N SER A 54 8.48 -2.20 -6.33
CA SER A 54 8.81 -3.61 -6.12
C SER A 54 7.77 -4.38 -5.30
N GLY A 55 6.91 -3.69 -4.55
CA GLY A 55 5.82 -4.26 -3.77
C GLY A 55 4.47 -4.22 -4.48
N TYR A 56 4.35 -3.58 -5.65
CA TYR A 56 3.10 -3.53 -6.40
C TYR A 56 2.84 -4.82 -7.18
N ARG A 57 1.60 -5.31 -7.12
CA ARG A 57 1.16 -6.55 -7.78
C ARG A 57 -0.20 -6.34 -8.41
N VAL A 58 -0.46 -7.09 -9.48
CA VAL A 58 -1.74 -7.04 -10.20
C VAL A 58 -2.20 -8.45 -10.49
N ASN A 59 -3.19 -8.95 -9.74
CA ASN A 59 -3.81 -10.24 -9.99
C ASN A 59 -5.06 -10.12 -10.87
N GLY A 60 -5.35 -11.15 -11.66
CA GLY A 60 -6.53 -11.22 -12.51
C GLY A 60 -6.43 -10.45 -13.83
N LYS A 61 -7.55 -10.39 -14.56
CA LYS A 61 -7.64 -9.77 -15.89
C LYS A 61 -8.91 -8.93 -15.99
N LYS A 62 -8.82 -7.80 -16.71
CA LYS A 62 -9.95 -6.91 -17.07
C LYS A 62 -10.85 -6.61 -15.86
N LYS A 63 -12.07 -7.15 -15.82
CA LYS A 63 -13.11 -6.89 -14.80
C LYS A 63 -12.80 -7.47 -13.41
N ASN A 64 -11.89 -8.44 -13.35
CA ASN A 64 -11.44 -9.07 -12.11
C ASN A 64 -9.98 -8.70 -11.77
N LYS A 65 -9.49 -7.58 -12.32
CA LYS A 65 -8.17 -7.04 -11.96
C LYS A 65 -8.23 -6.56 -10.51
N ILE A 66 -7.28 -7.02 -9.70
CA ILE A 66 -7.05 -6.59 -8.32
C ILE A 66 -5.60 -6.12 -8.26
N GLU A 67 -5.42 -4.86 -7.91
CA GLU A 67 -4.12 -4.23 -7.75
C GLU A 67 -3.84 -4.10 -6.27
N TYR A 68 -2.67 -4.55 -5.81
CA TYR A 68 -2.40 -4.56 -4.38
C TYR A 68 -0.92 -4.36 -4.09
N TYR A 69 -0.65 -3.94 -2.86
CA TYR A 69 0.72 -3.71 -2.38
C TYR A 69 1.08 -4.70 -1.28
N ILE A 70 2.22 -5.36 -1.46
CA ILE A 70 2.74 -6.31 -0.47
C ILE A 70 3.63 -5.59 0.54
N THR A 71 3.66 -6.13 1.75
CA THR A 71 4.65 -5.77 2.77
C THR A 71 5.59 -6.96 2.97
N CYS A 72 6.90 -6.71 3.00
CA CYS A 72 7.89 -7.75 3.30
C CYS A 72 7.72 -8.27 4.74
N LEU A 73 7.89 -9.57 4.96
CA LEU A 73 7.81 -10.17 6.28
C LEU A 73 9.06 -9.99 7.15
N SER A 74 10.11 -9.35 6.61
CA SER A 74 11.31 -9.04 7.37
C SER A 74 10.99 -8.10 8.53
N PRO A 75 11.32 -8.45 9.78
CA PRO A 75 11.13 -7.56 10.93
C PRO A 75 11.78 -6.20 10.70
N GLY A 76 11.12 -5.14 11.19
CA GLY A 76 11.56 -3.75 10.99
C GLY A 76 11.10 -3.10 9.67
N THR A 77 10.50 -3.87 8.76
CA THR A 77 9.86 -3.31 7.56
C THR A 77 8.66 -2.45 7.97
N SER A 78 8.52 -1.25 7.40
CA SER A 78 7.30 -0.45 7.59
C SER A 78 6.09 -1.15 6.99
N ILE A 79 5.02 -1.24 7.76
CA ILE A 79 3.76 -1.83 7.30
C ILE A 79 3.18 -0.94 6.19
N ARG A 80 2.64 -1.56 5.15
CA ARG A 80 2.05 -0.88 4.00
C ARG A 80 0.61 -1.32 3.80
N ASN A 81 -0.30 -0.36 3.65
CA ASN A 81 -1.69 -0.66 3.34
C ASN A 81 -1.80 -1.30 1.95
N ALA A 82 -2.51 -2.42 1.87
CA ALA A 82 -2.58 -3.24 0.67
C ALA A 82 -3.41 -2.62 -0.47
N VAL A 83 -4.27 -1.65 -0.16
CA VAL A 83 -5.12 -0.94 -1.13
C VAL A 83 -4.45 0.35 -1.61
N THR A 84 -4.02 1.20 -0.69
CA THR A 84 -3.50 2.54 -1.02
C THR A 84 -2.01 2.53 -1.31
N GLY A 85 -1.28 1.56 -0.78
CA GLY A 85 0.17 1.54 -0.85
C GLY A 85 0.86 2.57 0.06
N ILE A 86 0.13 3.25 0.94
CA ILE A 86 0.71 4.16 1.95
C ILE A 86 1.47 3.33 2.99
N ARG A 87 2.65 3.82 3.39
CA ARG A 87 3.51 3.18 4.39
C ARG A 87 3.35 3.87 5.74
N GLU A 88 3.13 3.08 6.77
CA GLU A 88 3.08 3.52 8.15
C GLU A 88 4.48 3.44 8.74
N PHE A 89 5.24 4.53 8.67
CA PHE A 89 6.66 4.53 9.03
C PHE A 89 6.91 4.22 10.51
N ASN A 90 5.94 4.48 11.38
CA ASN A 90 6.02 4.21 12.81
C ASN A 90 5.64 2.75 13.16
N LEU A 91 4.96 2.04 12.26
CA LEU A 91 4.42 0.71 12.50
C LEU A 91 5.21 -0.33 11.70
N LYS A 92 5.78 -1.28 12.42
CA LYS A 92 6.82 -2.18 11.91
C LYS A 92 6.38 -3.62 11.99
N VAL A 93 6.68 -4.38 10.94
CA VAL A 93 6.59 -5.84 10.93
C VAL A 93 7.49 -6.41 12.02
N GLY A 94 7.03 -7.46 12.69
CA GLY A 94 7.72 -8.12 13.80
C GLY A 94 7.40 -7.55 15.17
N ASN A 95 6.76 -6.37 15.26
CA ASN A 95 6.20 -5.89 16.53
C ASN A 95 4.71 -6.30 16.63
N PRO A 96 4.33 -7.15 17.61
CA PRO A 96 2.94 -7.58 17.78
C PRO A 96 1.95 -6.44 17.97
N SER A 97 2.28 -5.40 18.76
CA SER A 97 1.38 -4.27 18.99
C SER A 97 1.17 -3.42 17.73
N HIS A 98 2.16 -3.40 16.83
CA HIS A 98 2.04 -2.72 15.54
C HIS A 98 1.22 -3.55 14.55
N GLU A 99 1.48 -4.86 14.45
CA GLU A 99 0.76 -5.72 13.51
C GLU A 99 -0.71 -5.93 13.89
N ASP A 100 -1.03 -6.01 15.18
CA ASP A 100 -2.42 -6.21 15.66
C ASP A 100 -3.31 -4.99 15.41
N GLN A 101 -2.74 -3.81 15.08
CA GLN A 101 -3.49 -2.64 14.61
C GLN A 101 -4.05 -2.81 13.19
N PHE A 102 -3.58 -3.81 12.44
CA PHE A 102 -4.01 -4.06 11.07
C PHE A 102 -4.68 -5.41 10.93
N PHE A 103 -5.65 -5.49 10.02
CA PHE A 103 -6.14 -6.76 9.55
C PHE A 103 -5.15 -7.37 8.55
N LYS A 104 -4.32 -8.29 9.03
CA LYS A 104 -3.28 -8.97 8.26
C LYS A 104 -3.78 -10.29 7.68
N ILE A 105 -3.49 -10.53 6.40
CA ILE A 105 -3.73 -11.82 5.73
C ILE A 105 -2.50 -12.32 4.98
N ARG A 106 -2.49 -13.63 4.72
CA ARG A 106 -1.55 -14.28 3.81
C ARG A 106 -2.28 -14.61 2.52
N TYR A 107 -1.99 -13.86 1.47
CA TYR A 107 -2.63 -13.97 0.18
C TYR A 107 -1.81 -14.87 -0.74
N ALA A 108 -2.33 -16.04 -1.07
CA ALA A 108 -1.76 -16.91 -2.07
C ALA A 108 -2.41 -16.58 -3.43
N SER A 109 -1.77 -15.70 -4.20
CA SER A 109 -2.18 -15.44 -5.57
C SER A 109 -1.69 -16.58 -6.47
N ASN A 110 -2.55 -17.08 -7.36
CA ASN A 110 -2.19 -18.07 -8.37
C ASN A 110 -1.37 -17.43 -9.51
N PHE A 111 -0.19 -16.89 -9.20
CA PHE A 111 0.70 -16.39 -10.25
C PHE A 111 1.46 -17.51 -10.92
N ILE A 112 1.33 -17.54 -12.24
CA ILE A 112 1.98 -18.44 -13.21
C ILE A 112 3.50 -18.17 -13.33
N ASN A 113 4.04 -17.19 -12.60
CA ASN A 113 5.35 -16.58 -12.88
C ASN A 113 6.33 -16.61 -11.68
N ASN A 114 6.58 -17.76 -11.07
CA ASN A 114 7.77 -18.03 -10.23
C ASN A 114 8.03 -17.09 -9.03
N VAL A 115 6.99 -16.58 -8.35
CA VAL A 115 7.14 -16.01 -7.00
C VAL A 115 6.62 -17.02 -5.98
N THR A 116 7.56 -17.61 -5.26
CA THR A 116 7.38 -18.79 -4.41
C THR A 116 6.81 -18.40 -3.04
N GLY A 117 5.50 -18.19 -2.96
CA GLY A 117 4.81 -18.28 -1.68
C GLY A 117 3.77 -17.20 -1.40
N PRO A 118 3.06 -17.33 -0.26
CA PRO A 118 2.04 -16.37 0.10
C PRO A 118 2.62 -14.97 0.31
N GLU A 119 1.83 -13.95 0.00
CA GLU A 119 2.18 -12.53 0.16
C GLU A 119 1.46 -11.96 1.39
N SER A 120 2.09 -11.00 2.07
CA SER A 120 1.50 -10.39 3.28
C SER A 120 0.83 -9.09 2.92
N LEU A 121 -0.47 -9.03 3.19
CA LEU A 121 -1.31 -7.86 2.95
C LEU A 121 -1.83 -7.36 4.28
N TYR A 122 -1.77 -6.05 4.48
CA TYR A 122 -2.24 -5.36 5.67
C TYR A 122 -3.37 -4.41 5.28
N TYR A 123 -4.45 -4.44 6.03
CA TYR A 123 -5.65 -3.64 5.84
C TYR A 123 -6.00 -2.91 7.12
N ASP A 124 -6.68 -1.78 7.03
CA ASP A 124 -7.10 -1.01 8.21
C ASP A 124 -8.20 -1.76 8.98
N ASN A 125 -9.02 -2.55 8.27
CA ASN A 125 -10.08 -3.37 8.84
C ASN A 125 -10.44 -4.55 7.94
N PRO A 126 -11.13 -5.59 8.47
CA PRO A 126 -11.60 -6.73 7.69
C PRO A 126 -12.48 -6.33 6.50
N GLU A 127 -13.32 -5.30 6.64
CA GLU A 127 -14.24 -4.85 5.60
C GLU A 127 -13.49 -4.26 4.39
N GLN A 128 -12.36 -3.59 4.61
CA GLN A 128 -11.48 -3.13 3.53
C GLN A 128 -10.91 -4.33 2.77
N CYS A 129 -10.50 -5.39 3.46
CA CYS A 129 -10.06 -6.64 2.84
C CYS A 129 -11.20 -7.32 2.03
N GLU A 130 -12.42 -7.39 2.57
CA GLU A 130 -13.59 -7.96 1.89
C GLU A 130 -13.90 -7.24 0.59
N ARG A 131 -13.94 -5.90 0.61
CA ARG A 131 -14.18 -5.07 -0.58
C ARG A 131 -13.04 -5.23 -1.60
N HIS A 132 -11.80 -5.22 -1.12
CA HIS A 132 -10.63 -5.27 -1.99
C HIS A 132 -10.49 -6.61 -2.72
N LEU A 133 -10.64 -7.71 -1.98
CA LEU A 133 -10.48 -9.06 -2.52
C LEU A 133 -11.80 -9.70 -2.96
N LYS A 134 -12.93 -8.99 -2.83
CA LYS A 134 -14.28 -9.46 -3.15
C LYS A 134 -14.61 -10.80 -2.45
N LEU A 135 -14.28 -10.89 -1.17
CA LEU A 135 -14.48 -12.07 -0.34
C LEU A 135 -15.35 -11.76 0.88
N ASN A 136 -15.80 -12.81 1.57
CA ASN A 136 -16.55 -12.69 2.82
C ASN A 136 -15.74 -13.29 3.97
N ILE A 137 -15.49 -12.49 5.01
CA ILE A 137 -14.78 -12.88 6.22
C ILE A 137 -15.81 -13.23 7.28
N LYS A 138 -15.67 -14.44 7.84
CA LYS A 138 -16.54 -14.90 8.93
C LYS A 138 -16.53 -13.92 10.09
N GLN A 139 -17.71 -13.65 10.66
CA GLN A 139 -17.88 -12.74 11.80
C GLN A 139 -16.97 -13.12 12.99
N SER A 140 -16.77 -14.41 13.24
CA SER A 140 -15.88 -14.88 14.30
C SER A 140 -14.42 -14.45 14.10
N THR A 141 -13.94 -14.35 12.85
CA THR A 141 -12.60 -13.85 12.53
C THR A 141 -12.52 -12.34 12.76
N LYS A 142 -13.55 -11.59 12.36
CA LYS A 142 -13.64 -10.14 12.59
C LYS A 142 -13.61 -9.82 14.08
N ASN A 143 -14.39 -10.55 14.89
CA ASN A 143 -14.42 -10.39 16.35
C ASN A 143 -13.05 -10.69 16.98
N LYS A 144 -12.36 -11.76 16.53
CA LYS A 144 -11.01 -12.10 17.02
C LYS A 144 -10.00 -10.98 16.73
N TRP A 145 -10.04 -10.41 15.53
CA TRP A 145 -9.19 -9.28 15.17
C TRP A 145 -9.53 -8.05 16.01
N GLN A 146 -10.82 -7.69 16.13
CA GLN A 146 -11.25 -6.52 16.90
C GLN A 146 -10.76 -6.56 18.35
N ASN A 147 -10.79 -7.74 18.98
CA ASN A 147 -10.28 -7.90 20.35
C ASN A 147 -8.78 -7.60 20.43
N LYS A 148 -7.98 -8.06 19.45
CA LYS A 148 -6.55 -7.77 19.39
C LYS A 148 -6.28 -6.29 19.13
N TYR A 149 -7.00 -5.70 18.19
CA TYR A 149 -6.92 -4.28 17.87
C TYR A 149 -7.16 -3.40 19.11
N ASN A 150 -8.23 -3.70 19.86
CA ASN A 150 -8.55 -2.97 21.09
C ASN A 150 -7.44 -3.07 22.14
N LEU A 151 -6.82 -4.25 22.28
CA LEU A 151 -5.70 -4.46 23.20
C LEU A 151 -4.47 -3.65 22.75
N ALA A 152 -4.11 -3.70 21.47
CA ALA A 152 -2.98 -2.95 20.93
C ALA A 152 -3.18 -1.42 21.08
N MET A 153 -4.39 -0.93 20.81
CA MET A 153 -4.74 0.47 21.00
C MET A 153 -4.72 0.89 22.46
N SER A 154 -5.12 0.02 23.39
CA SER A 154 -5.05 0.34 24.82
C SER A 154 -3.60 0.51 25.28
N GLN A 155 -2.66 -0.31 24.79
CA GLN A 155 -1.26 -0.29 25.20
C GLN A 155 -0.54 0.97 24.70
N ASN A 156 -0.79 1.38 23.45
CA ASN A 156 -0.19 2.60 22.89
C ASN A 156 -0.63 3.91 23.56
N ASN A 157 -1.71 3.90 24.35
CA ASN A 157 -2.17 5.11 25.06
C ASN A 157 -1.47 5.30 26.42
N TYR A 158 -0.64 4.35 26.85
CA TYR A 158 0.06 4.40 28.15
C TYR A 158 1.59 4.54 28.03
N ASP A 159 2.13 4.54 26.81
CA ASP A 159 3.54 4.81 26.50
C ASP A 159 3.72 6.23 25.93
#